data_AF-A0A1B0CZ37-F1
#
_entry.id   AF-A0A1B0CZ37-F1
#
_cell.length_a   1.000
_cell.length_b   1.000
_cell.length_c   1.000
_cell.angle_alpha   90.00
_cell.angle_beta   90.00
_cell.angle_gamma   90.00
#
_symmetry.space_group_name_H-M   'P 1'
#
loop_
_entity.id
_entity.type
_entity.pdbx_description
1 polymer ?
#
loop_
_entity_poly.entity_id
_entity_poly.type
_entity_poly.pdbx_seq_one_letter_code
_entity_poly.pdbx_strand_id
1 'polypeptide(L)' 'MINLFDWLQAFQSIVQQVDGQSGDEDGCVSPQVQARFTRVVCELEFLGFIRSSKRKVDHVEKLTW' A
#
# COMPACT_ATOMS: atom_id res chain seq x y z
N MET A 1 0.04 -10.47 -9.49
CA MET A 1 -0.32 -9.06 -9.75
C MET A 1 -1.14 -8.58 -8.58
N ILE A 2 -0.74 -7.48 -7.95
CA ILE A 2 -1.30 -6.97 -6.69
C ILE A 2 -2.07 -5.68 -7.01
N ASN A 3 -3.30 -5.56 -6.52
CA ASN A 3 -4.09 -4.33 -6.63
C ASN A 3 -3.59 -3.31 -5.59
N LEU A 4 -3.29 -2.07 -6.00
CA LEU A 4 -2.80 -1.03 -5.09
C LEU A 4 -3.81 -0.69 -3.99
N PHE A 5 -5.11 -0.67 -4.31
CA PHE A 5 -6.13 -0.27 -3.35
C PHE A 5 -6.29 -1.30 -2.23
N ASP A 6 -6.41 -2.58 -2.59
CA ASP A 6 -6.50 -3.69 -1.63
C ASP A 6 -5.23 -3.77 -0.77
N TRP A 7 -4.06 -3.51 -1.38
CA TRP A 7 -2.79 -3.50 -0.66
C TRP A 7 -2.70 -2.34 0.34
N LEU A 8 -3.17 -1.15 -0.05
CA LEU A 8 -3.22 0.02 0.83
C LEU A 8 -4.21 -0.19 1.99
N GLN A 9 -5.36 -0.83 1.76
CA GLN A 9 -6.27 -1.21 2.84
C GLN A 9 -5.63 -2.22 3.82
N ALA A 10 -4.94 -3.24 3.30
CA ALA A 10 -4.22 -4.19 4.13
C ALA A 10 -3.11 -3.52 4.95
N PHE A 11 -2.39 -2.56 4.35
CA PHE A 11 -1.38 -1.76 5.03
C PHE A 11 -1.99 -0.91 6.16
N GLN A 12 -3.10 -0.23 5.90
CA GLN A 12 -3.81 0.55 6.91
C GLN A 12 -4.24 -0.32 8.10
N SER A 13 -4.80 -1.51 7.84
CA SER A 13 -5.23 -2.43 8.89
C SER A 13 -4.08 -2.82 9.82
N ILE A 14 -2.90 -3.10 9.27
CA ILE A 14 -1.71 -3.42 10.07
C ILE A 14 -1.23 -2.21 10.87
N VAL A 15 -1.19 -1.02 10.26
CA VAL A 15 -0.75 0.21 10.96
C VAL A 15 -1.68 0.54 12.13
N GLN A 16 -3.00 0.46 11.93
CA GLN A 16 -3.99 0.68 13.00
C GLN A 16 -3.84 -0.32 14.16
N GLN A 17 -3.52 -1.58 13.85
CA GLN A 17 -3.23 -2.59 14.88
C GLN A 17 -1.96 -2.25 15.68
N VAL A 18 -0.92 -1.74 15.03
CA VAL A 18 0.36 -1.41 15.66
C VAL A 18 0.29 -0.15 16.51
N ASP A 19 -0.37 0.91 16.02
CA ASP A 19 -0.48 2.20 16.73
C ASP A 19 -1.50 2.18 17.88
N GLY A 20 -2.19 1.06 18.12
CA GLY A 20 -3.19 0.93 19.19
C GLY A 20 -4.35 1.91 19.08
N GLN A 21 -4.50 2.56 17.93
CA GLN A 21 -5.54 3.55 17.66
C GLN A 21 -6.83 2.81 17.29
N SER A 22 -7.64 2.53 18.31
CA SER A 22 -9.07 2.24 18.17
C SER A 22 -9.80 3.54 17.81
N GLY A 23 -9.57 4.04 16.60
CA GLY A 23 -10.20 5.26 16.09
C GLY A 23 -11.05 4.92 14.88
N ASP A 24 -12.36 4.89 15.10
CA ASP A 24 -13.45 4.78 14.13
C ASP A 24 -13.39 5.83 13.01
N GLU A 25 -12.42 5.72 12.08
CA GLU A 25 -12.47 6.43 10.80
C GLU A 25 -13.01 5.50 9.72
N ASP A 26 -14.31 5.26 9.85
CA ASP A 26 -15.29 4.79 8.87
C ASP A 26 -14.76 4.74 7.42
N GLY A 27 -14.13 3.61 7.04
CA GLY A 27 -13.73 3.28 5.67
C GLY A 27 -12.75 4.21 4.96
N CYS A 28 -12.26 5.28 5.60
CA CYS A 28 -11.47 6.33 4.96
C CYS A 28 -9.99 6.16 5.32
N VAL A 29 -9.14 6.13 4.30
CA VAL A 29 -7.70 5.97 4.48
C VAL A 29 -7.15 7.31 4.96
N SER A 30 -6.50 7.34 6.12
CA SER A 30 -5.93 8.59 6.61
C SER A 30 -4.89 9.13 5.63
N PRO A 31 -4.87 10.45 5.33
CA PRO A 31 -3.94 11.03 4.36
C PRO A 31 -2.47 10.74 4.68
N GLN A 32 -2.15 10.60 5.98
CA GLN A 32 -0.81 10.26 6.44
C GLN A 32 -0.42 8.83 6.09
N VAL A 33 -1.34 7.86 6.28
CA VAL A 33 -1.10 6.45 5.92
C VAL A 33 -0.95 6.32 4.41
N GLN A 34 -1.77 7.03 3.64
CA GLN A 34 -1.63 7.06 2.18
C GLN A 34 -0.26 7.62 1.75
N ALA A 35 0.19 8.74 2.32
CA ALA A 35 1.49 9.31 1.98
C ALA A 35 2.67 8.38 2.35
N ARG A 36 2.58 7.68 3.49
CA ARG A 36 3.56 6.68 3.90
C ARG A 36 3.56 5.47 2.95
N PHE A 37 2.39 4.98 2.58
CA PHE A 37 2.25 3.88 1.62
C PHE A 37 2.87 4.24 0.27
N THR A 38 2.54 5.40 -0.30
CA THR A 38 3.10 5.85 -1.58
C THR A 38 4.63 5.93 -1.53
N ARG A 39 5.20 6.46 -0.44
CA ARG A 39 6.66 6.48 -0.26
C ARG A 39 7.26 5.08 -0.32
N VAL A 40 6.72 4.14 0.46
CA VAL A 40 7.23 2.76 0.54
C VAL A 40 7.10 2.04 -0.81
N VAL A 41 5.99 2.25 -1.54
CA VAL A 41 5.80 1.71 -2.90
C VAL A 41 6.87 2.24 -3.85
N CYS A 42 7.16 3.55 -3.84
CA CYS A 42 8.22 4.12 -4.65
C CYS A 42 9.61 3.56 -4.29
N GLU A 43 9.89 3.36 -3.00
CA GLU A 43 11.15 2.76 -2.54
C GLU A 43 11.28 1.30 -3.00
N LEU A 44 10.20 0.51 -2.91
CA LEU A 44 10.15 -0.88 -3.38
C LEU A 44 10.34 -0.98 -4.91
N GLU A 45 9.79 -0.03 -5.68
CA GLU A 45 9.98 0.04 -7.12
C GLU A 45 11.41 0.48 -7.48
N PHE A 46 11.97 1.45 -6.74
CA PHE A 46 13.36 1.90 -6.91
C PHE A 46 14.37 0.78 -6.64
N LEU A 47 14.13 -0.05 -5.62
CA LEU A 47 14.96 -1.20 -5.29
C LEU A 47 14.74 -2.40 -6.25
N GLY A 48 13.73 -2.33 -7.12
CA GLY A 48 13.44 -3.38 -8.10
C GLY A 48 12.71 -4.60 -7.54
N PHE A 49 12.07 -4.50 -6.36
CA PHE A 49 11.24 -5.57 -5.80
C PHE A 49 9.88 -5.65 -6.47
N ILE A 50 9.35 -4.51 -6.91
CA ILE A 50 8.07 -4.41 -7.60
C ILE A 50 8.20 -3.56 -8.87
N ARG A 51 7.23 -3.69 -9.77
CA ARG A 51 7.09 -2.82 -10.95
C ARG A 51 5.63 -2.54 -11.24
N SER A 52 5.33 -1.33 -11.70
CA SER A 52 4.00 -0.96 -12.21
C SER A 52 3.59 -1.83 -13.42
N SER A 53 2.41 -2.46 -13.34
CA SER A 53 1.90 -3.32 -14.41
C SER A 53 1.48 -2.50 -15.63
N LYS A 54 1.93 -2.91 -16.82
CA LYS A 54 1.44 -2.35 -18.10
C LYS A 54 0.11 -2.97 -18.55
N ARG A 55 -0.32 -4.06 -17.92
CA ARG A 55 -1.47 -4.86 -18.35
C ARG A 55 -2.78 -4.41 -17.71
N LYS A 56 -2.73 -3.83 -16.51
CA LYS A 56 -3.89 -3.34 -15.77
C LYS A 56 -3.51 -2.12 -14.94
N VAL A 57 -4.32 -1.06 -15.02
CA VAL A 57 -4.16 0.17 -14.24
C VAL A 57 -4.34 -0.15 -12.76
N ASP A 58 -3.64 0.59 -11.89
CA ASP A 58 -3.65 0.43 -10.43
C ASP A 58 -3.14 -0.92 -9.91
N HIS A 59 -2.36 -1.65 -10.73
CA HIS A 59 -1.78 -2.93 -10.34
C HIS A 59 -0.25 -2.92 -10.43
N VAL A 60 0.39 -3.64 -9.51
CA VAL A 60 1.84 -3.87 -9.49
C VAL A 60 2.17 -5.36 -9.61
N GLU A 61 3.37 -5.65 -10.11
CA GLU A 61 3.93 -6.98 -10.24
C GLU A 61 5.13 -7.14 -9.31
N LYS A 62 5.18 -8.25 -8.58
CA LYS A 62 6.34 -8.64 -7.75
C LYS A 62 7.41 -9.21 -8.69
N LEU A 63 8.65 -8.73 -8.56
CA LEU A 63 9.77 -9.17 -9.39
C LEU A 63 10.66 -10.23 -8.70
N THR A 64 10.57 -10.34 -7.38
CA THR A 64 11.28 -11.34 -6.58
C THR A 64 10.32 -12.41 -6.07
N TRP A 65 10.83 -13.62 -5.81
CA TRP A 65 10.06 -14.75 -5.29
C TRP A 65 9.89 -14.66 -3.77
#